data_AF-A0A5E6M7W3-F1
#
_entry.id   AF-A0A5E6M7W3-F1
#
_cell.length_a   1.000
_cell.length_b   1.000
_cell.length_c   1.000
_cell.angle_alpha   90.00
_cell.angle_beta   90.00
_cell.angle_gamma   90.00
#
_symmetry.space_group_name_H-M   'P 1'
#
loop_
_entity.id
_entity.type
_entity.pdbx_description
1 polymer ?
#
loop_
_entity_poly.entity_id
_entity_poly.type
_entity_poly.pdbx_seq_one_letter_code
_entity_poly.pdbx_strand_id
1 'polypeptide(L)'
;STRLKAGTATKLVLNALSTIAMIRTNRVRDNLMVNVQPNSEKLRYRALRLVMELVPCGEGEALDRLERAQWRVVAAIDLPKQLPPAKD
;
A
#
# COMPACT_ATOMS: atom_id res chain seq x y z
N SER A 1 24.00 16.23 -26.50
CA SER A 1 23.85 15.52 -25.21
C SER A 1 22.40 15.61 -24.74
N THR A 2 21.58 14.58 -25.04
CA THR A 2 20.16 14.55 -24.64
C THR A 2 19.93 13.95 -23.26
N ARG A 3 20.95 13.30 -22.67
CA ARG A 3 20.86 12.57 -21.39
C ARG A 3 20.52 13.44 -20.17
N LEU A 4 20.83 14.75 -20.21
CA LEU A 4 20.62 15.67 -19.08
C LEU A 4 19.18 16.21 -19.07
N LYS A 5 18.94 17.42 -19.61
CA LYS A 5 17.64 18.09 -19.53
C LYS A 5 16.52 17.28 -20.19
N ALA A 6 16.74 16.78 -21.40
CA ALA A 6 15.74 15.98 -22.10
C ALA A 6 15.50 14.64 -21.38
N GLY A 7 16.55 13.99 -20.87
CA GLY A 7 16.42 12.79 -20.03
C GLY A 7 15.57 13.02 -18.77
N THR A 8 15.81 14.12 -18.05
CA THR A 8 15.00 14.50 -16.88
C THR A 8 13.54 14.77 -17.25
N ALA A 9 13.30 15.53 -18.33
CA ALA A 9 11.95 15.80 -18.81
C ALA A 9 11.20 14.51 -19.15
N THR A 10 11.84 13.58 -19.86
CA THR A 10 11.26 12.27 -20.20
C THR A 10 10.93 11.48 -18.94
N LYS A 11 11.82 11.44 -17.94
CA LYS A 11 11.55 10.75 -16.67
C LYS A 11 10.35 11.34 -15.94
N LEU A 12 10.24 12.66 -15.88
CA LEU A 12 9.11 13.33 -15.23
C LEU A 12 7.79 12.98 -15.92
N VAL A 13 7.74 13.05 -17.25
CA VAL A 13 6.53 12.71 -18.02
C VAL A 13 6.17 11.23 -17.85
N LEU A 14 7.13 10.31 -17.97
CA LEU A 14 6.86 8.88 -17.82
C LEU A 14 6.42 8.53 -16.38
N ASN A 15 7.04 9.13 -15.37
CA ASN A 15 6.65 8.94 -13.98
C ASN A 15 5.23 9.49 -13.72
N ALA A 16 4.88 10.65 -14.28
CA ALA A 16 3.53 11.21 -14.17
C ALA A 16 2.49 10.29 -14.83
N LEU A 17 2.72 9.86 -16.08
CA LEU A 17 1.79 9.00 -16.82
C LEU A 17 1.54 7.67 -16.09
N SER A 18 2.62 6.99 -15.68
CA SER A 18 2.52 5.72 -14.96
C SER A 18 1.86 5.88 -13.59
N THR A 19 2.17 6.96 -12.86
CA THR A 19 1.53 7.25 -11.55
C THR A 19 0.04 7.52 -11.72
N ILE A 20 -0.36 8.36 -12.70
CA ILE A 20 -1.76 8.66 -12.98
C ILE A 20 -2.53 7.39 -13.37
N ALA A 21 -1.92 6.52 -14.19
CA ALA A 21 -2.53 5.24 -14.55
C ALA A 21 -2.74 4.32 -13.34
N MET A 22 -1.78 4.26 -12.40
CA MET A 22 -1.90 3.49 -11.17
C MET A 22 -2.99 4.05 -10.24
N ILE A 23 -3.12 5.38 -10.14
CA ILE A 23 -4.20 6.03 -9.38
C ILE A 23 -5.56 5.68 -10.00
N ARG A 24 -5.71 5.82 -11.32
CA ARG A 24 -6.97 5.54 -12.06
C ARG A 24 -7.40 4.07 -12.00
N THR A 25 -6.48 3.16 -11.69
CA THR A 25 -6.75 1.72 -11.57
C THR A 25 -6.91 1.24 -10.13
N ASN A 26 -7.21 2.16 -9.19
CA ASN A 26 -7.44 1.87 -7.77
C ASN A 26 -6.28 1.16 -7.06
N ARG A 27 -5.04 1.38 -7.52
CA ARG A 27 -3.82 0.83 -6.87
C ARG A 27 -3.25 1.76 -5.80
N VAL A 28 -3.88 2.90 -5.59
CA VAL A 28 -3.57 3.94 -4.60
C VAL A 28 -4.86 4.26 -3.86
N ARG A 29 -4.80 4.36 -2.52
CA ARG A 29 -5.88 4.91 -1.68
C ARG A 29 -5.33 6.17 -1.03
N ASP A 30 -6.04 7.28 -1.14
CA ASP A 30 -5.54 8.62 -0.79
C ASP A 30 -4.19 8.91 -1.48
N ASN A 31 -3.13 9.12 -0.70
CA ASN A 31 -1.75 9.28 -1.18
C ASN A 31 -0.88 8.02 -0.96
N LEU A 32 -1.49 6.89 -0.58
CA LEU A 32 -0.82 5.66 -0.19
C LEU A 32 -0.91 4.58 -1.28
N MET A 33 0.26 4.06 -1.70
CA MET A 33 0.33 2.98 -2.68
C MET A 33 0.03 1.63 -2.03
N VAL A 34 -1.23 1.18 -2.15
CA VAL A 34 -1.74 -0.04 -1.51
C VAL A 34 -1.43 -1.31 -2.30
N ASN A 35 -1.15 -1.24 -3.60
CA ASN A 35 -0.76 -2.41 -4.39
C ASN A 35 0.76 -2.68 -4.34
N VAL A 36 1.31 -2.79 -3.13
CA VAL A 36 2.72 -3.13 -2.89
C VAL A 36 2.92 -4.64 -2.86
N GLN A 37 4.08 -5.13 -3.31
CA GLN A 37 4.50 -6.53 -3.19
C GLN A 37 5.54 -6.69 -2.07
N PRO A 38 5.19 -7.22 -0.88
CA PRO A 38 6.06 -7.26 0.29
C PRO A 38 7.16 -8.35 0.25
N ASN A 39 8.02 -8.33 -0.77
CA ASN A 39 9.04 -9.37 -0.99
C ASN A 39 10.34 -9.18 -0.19
N SER A 40 10.42 -8.14 0.64
CA SER A 40 11.55 -7.87 1.53
C SER A 40 11.04 -7.40 2.88
N GLU A 41 11.85 -7.55 3.91
CA GLU A 41 11.54 -7.10 5.27
C GLU A 41 11.14 -5.61 5.30
N LYS A 42 11.87 -4.75 4.57
CA LYS A 42 11.53 -3.34 4.40
C LYS A 42 10.11 -3.14 3.84
N LEU A 43 9.73 -3.93 2.84
CA LEU A 43 8.40 -3.80 2.22
C LEU A 43 7.31 -4.44 3.08
N ARG A 44 7.62 -5.46 3.88
CA ARG A 44 6.73 -6.02 4.90
C ARG A 44 6.44 -4.99 5.99
N TYR A 45 7.47 -4.31 6.47
CA TYR A 45 7.31 -3.22 7.43
C TYR A 45 6.52 -2.04 6.85
N ARG A 46 6.74 -1.71 5.57
CA ARG A 46 5.89 -0.73 4.86
C ARG A 46 4.43 -1.18 4.78
N ALA A 47 4.17 -2.45 4.47
CA ALA A 47 2.81 -3.00 4.39
C ALA A 47 2.09 -2.90 5.74
N LEU A 48 2.79 -3.22 6.84
CA LEU A 48 2.30 -3.09 8.21
C LEU A 48 1.86 -1.64 8.51
N ARG A 49 2.75 -0.67 8.26
CA ARG A 49 2.43 0.76 8.42
C ARG A 49 1.25 1.20 7.57
N LEU A 50 1.16 0.74 6.31
CA LEU A 50 0.03 1.07 5.43
C LEU A 50 -1.30 0.58 5.99
N VAL A 51 -1.33 -0.63 6.55
CA VAL A 51 -2.54 -1.17 7.17
C VAL A 51 -2.91 -0.38 8.41
N MET A 52 -1.95 -0.06 9.30
CA MET A 52 -2.21 0.73 10.51
C MET A 52 -2.69 2.16 10.21
N GLU A 53 -2.24 2.76 9.11
CA GLU A 53 -2.65 4.10 8.68
C GLU A 53 -4.09 4.10 8.12
N LEU A 54 -4.45 3.09 7.32
CA LEU A 54 -5.76 2.98 6.66
C LEU A 54 -6.83 2.33 7.53
N VAL A 55 -6.41 1.44 8.43
CA VAL A 55 -7.24 0.77 9.41
C VAL A 55 -6.70 1.16 10.77
N PRO A 56 -7.39 2.00 11.55
CA PRO A 56 -6.93 2.44 12.87
C PRO A 56 -6.89 1.27 13.85
N CYS A 57 -5.83 0.48 13.80
CA CYS A 57 -5.60 -0.72 14.59
C CYS A 57 -4.16 -0.78 15.08
N GLY A 58 -3.93 -1.59 16.12
CA GLY A 58 -2.59 -1.86 16.64
C GLY A 58 -1.75 -2.72 15.70
N GLU A 59 -0.44 -2.78 15.97
CA GLU A 59 0.51 -3.56 15.18
C GLU A 59 0.17 -5.05 15.13
N GLY A 60 -0.25 -5.64 16.25
CA GLY A 60 -0.64 -7.06 16.29
C GLY A 60 -1.85 -7.39 15.41
N GLU A 61 -2.88 -6.53 15.40
CA GLU A 61 -4.05 -6.70 14.52
C GLU A 61 -3.67 -6.48 13.05
N ALA A 62 -2.82 -5.49 12.77
CA ALA A 62 -2.35 -5.23 11.41
C ALA A 62 -1.55 -6.42 10.86
N LEU A 63 -0.73 -7.07 11.70
CA LEU A 63 0.01 -8.28 11.34
C LEU A 63 -0.94 -9.45 11.05
N ASP A 64 -1.90 -9.72 11.94
CA ASP A 64 -2.92 -10.77 11.71
C ASP A 64 -3.67 -10.56 10.38
N ARG A 65 -4.11 -9.32 10.12
CA ARG A 65 -4.78 -8.96 8.87
C ARG A 65 -3.90 -9.24 7.65
N LEU A 66 -2.61 -8.87 7.71
CA LEU A 66 -1.67 -9.10 6.63
C LEU A 66 -1.41 -10.59 6.40
N GLU A 67 -1.26 -11.38 7.46
CA GLU A 67 -1.06 -12.83 7.35
C GLU A 67 -2.27 -13.52 6.75
N ARG A 68 -3.48 -13.20 7.23
CA ARG A 68 -4.75 -13.73 6.69
C ARG A 68 -4.98 -13.33 5.24
N ALA A 69 -4.53 -12.13 4.86
CA ALA A 69 -4.60 -11.62 3.49
C ALA A 69 -3.43 -12.09 2.60
N GLN A 70 -2.60 -13.02 3.05
CA GLN A 70 -1.41 -13.49 2.33
C GLN A 70 -0.51 -12.34 1.86
N TRP A 71 -0.31 -11.36 2.74
CA TRP A 71 0.48 -10.15 2.53
C TRP A 71 -0.02 -9.23 1.40
N ARG A 72 -1.28 -9.38 0.97
CA ARG A 72 -1.94 -8.44 0.06
C ARG A 72 -2.58 -7.30 0.85
N VAL A 73 -1.94 -6.12 0.85
CA VAL A 73 -2.39 -4.96 1.62
C VAL A 73 -3.85 -4.58 1.32
N VAL A 74 -4.26 -4.57 0.05
CA VAL A 74 -5.66 -4.26 -0.34
C VAL A 74 -6.67 -5.23 0.29
N ALA A 75 -6.34 -6.53 0.35
CA ALA A 75 -7.22 -7.49 0.99
C ALA A 75 -7.21 -7.34 2.53
N ALA A 76 -6.04 -7.04 3.12
CA ALA A 76 -5.90 -6.85 4.56
C ALA A 76 -6.72 -5.67 5.11
N ILE A 77 -6.76 -4.56 4.37
CA ILE A 77 -7.54 -3.36 4.74
C ILE A 77 -9.05 -3.57 4.57
N ASP A 78 -9.45 -4.42 3.64
CA ASP A 78 -10.86 -4.71 3.36
C ASP A 78 -11.44 -5.82 4.25
N LEU A 79 -10.61 -6.48 5.08
CA LEU A 79 -11.09 -7.43 6.09
C LEU A 79 -12.01 -6.73 7.11
N PRO A 80 -13.14 -7.35 7.50
CA PRO A 80 -14.04 -6.78 8.50
C PRO A 80 -13.30 -6.57 9.82
N LYS A 81 -13.63 -5.49 10.53
CA LYS A 81 -13.16 -5.29 11.91
C LYS A 81 -13.61 -6.47 12.76
N GLN A 82 -12.68 -7.08 13.49
CA GLN A 82 -13.04 -8.06 14.50
C GLN A 82 -13.90 -7.34 15.54
N LEU A 83 -15.15 -7.78 15.70
CA LEU A 83 -15.97 -7.31 16.81
C LEU A 83 -15.30 -7.79 18.11
N PRO A 84 -15.18 -6.95 19.15
CA PRO A 84 -14.74 -7.44 20.44
C PRO A 84 -15.62 -8.61 20.86
N PRO A 85 -15.06 -9.64 21.54
CA PRO A 85 -15.87 -10.73 22.07
C PRO A 85 -16.97 -10.13 22.93
N ALA A 86 -18.22 -10.60 22.72
CA ALA A 86 -19.34 -10.22 23.56
C ALA A 86 -18.94 -10.49 25.02
N LYS A 87 -18.96 -9.44 25.85
CA LYS A 87 -18.80 -9.60 27.29
C LYS A 87 -20.10 -10.23 27.80
N ASP A 88 -20.00 -11.46 28.29
CA ASP A 88 -21.01 -12.08 29.16
C ASP A 88 -21.07 -11.38 30.52
#